data_AF-A0A830B4U0-F1
#
_entry.id   AF-A0A830B4U0-F1
#
_cell.length_a   1.000
_cell.length_b   1.000
_cell.length_c   1.000
_cell.angle_alpha   90.00
_cell.angle_beta   90.00
_cell.angle_gamma   90.00
#
_symmetry.space_group_name_H-M   'P 1'
#
loop_
_entity.id
_entity.type
_entity.pdbx_description
1 polymer ?
#
loop_
_entity_poly.entity_id
_entity_poly.type
_entity_poly.pdbx_seq_one_letter_code
_entity_poly.pdbx_strand_id
1 'polypeptide(L)'
;MVLIKMREIAEAFLGSTVKNAMLTVPAYFDDSQCQDTKDTGVIADLNVMHIINEPIAASIAYFYLSPSSSTFKRWNPAKRKKIENKNEGKKISFFFFFFLFSVIRMNQVERCIYKE
;
A
#
# COMPACT_ATOMS: atom_id res chain seq x y z
N MET A 1 -17.85 -4.33 -7.14
CA MET A 1 -17.65 -5.62 -6.44
C MET A 1 -16.17 -6.00 -6.28
N VAL A 2 -15.27 -5.08 -5.93
CA VAL A 2 -13.83 -5.39 -5.76
C VAL A 2 -13.51 -5.78 -4.31
N LEU A 3 -14.06 -5.04 -3.33
CA LEU A 3 -13.83 -5.31 -1.91
C LEU A 3 -14.29 -6.70 -1.46
N ILE A 4 -15.41 -7.19 -2.00
CA ILE A 4 -15.92 -8.54 -1.72
C ILE A 4 -14.90 -9.62 -2.13
N LYS A 5 -14.31 -9.50 -3.33
CA LYS A 5 -13.27 -10.44 -3.80
C LYS A 5 -12.00 -10.36 -2.95
N MET A 6 -11.60 -9.15 -2.54
CA MET A 6 -10.43 -8.97 -1.68
C MET A 6 -10.64 -9.58 -0.29
N ARG A 7 -11.86 -9.49 0.25
CA ARG A 7 -12.25 -10.18 1.48
C ARG A 7 -12.15 -11.69 1.32
N GLU A 8 -12.75 -12.26 0.27
CA GLU A 8 -12.70 -13.71 0.00
C GLU A 8 -11.25 -14.25 -0.08
N ILE A 9 -10.36 -13.51 -0.76
CA ILE A 9 -8.94 -13.87 -0.84
C ILE A 9 -8.27 -13.82 0.55
N ALA A 10 -8.57 -12.79 1.35
CA ALA A 10 -8.03 -12.65 2.70
C ALA A 10 -8.53 -13.76 3.63
N GLU A 11 -9.81 -14.11 3.55
CA GLU A 11 -10.41 -15.20 4.32
C GLU A 11 -9.84 -16.56 3.93
N ALA A 12 -9.60 -16.79 2.63
CA ALA A 12 -8.93 -18.00 2.15
C ALA A 12 -7.48 -18.11 2.66
N PHE A 13 -6.78 -16.99 2.80
CA PHE A 13 -5.41 -16.97 3.33
C PHE A 13 -5.36 -17.16 4.86
N LEU A 14 -6.29 -16.53 5.59
CA LEU A 14 -6.32 -16.53 7.06
C LEU A 14 -7.11 -17.71 7.66
N GLY A 15 -7.95 -18.38 6.87
CA GLY A 15 -8.84 -19.46 7.33
C GLY A 15 -9.90 -19.01 8.33
N SER A 16 -10.15 -17.70 8.44
CA SER A 16 -11.06 -17.08 9.41
C SER A 16 -11.79 -15.90 8.78
N THR A 17 -12.97 -15.57 9.31
CA THR A 17 -13.82 -14.49 8.78
C THR A 17 -13.20 -13.12 9.08
N VAL A 18 -13.06 -12.27 8.07
CA VAL A 18 -12.50 -10.92 8.22
C VAL A 18 -13.64 -9.92 8.33
N LYS A 19 -13.82 -9.32 9.51
CA LYS A 19 -14.92 -8.38 9.77
C LYS A 19 -14.50 -6.92 9.82
N ASN A 20 -13.26 -6.63 10.22
CA ASN A 20 -12.77 -5.26 10.39
C ASN A 20 -11.68 -4.98 9.37
N ALA A 21 -11.73 -3.81 8.72
CA ALA A 21 -10.74 -3.39 7.76
C ALA A 21 -10.42 -1.89 7.89
N MET A 22 -9.19 -1.53 7.51
CA MET A 22 -8.82 -0.17 7.19
C MET A 22 -8.67 -0.04 5.68
N LEU A 23 -9.21 1.03 5.12
CA LEU A 23 -9.16 1.30 3.68
C LEU A 23 -8.23 2.48 3.42
N THR A 24 -7.48 2.43 2.34
CA THR A 24 -6.64 3.55 1.90
C THR A 24 -7.33 4.34 0.81
N VAL A 25 -7.23 5.66 0.86
CA VAL A 25 -7.71 6.56 -0.20
C VAL A 25 -6.59 7.48 -0.67
N PRO A 26 -6.66 7.97 -1.92
CA PRO A 26 -5.73 8.98 -2.39
C PRO A 26 -5.79 10.24 -1.54
N ALA A 27 -4.66 10.95 -1.41
CA ALA A 27 -4.59 12.15 -0.57
C ALA A 27 -5.42 13.35 -1.09
N TYR A 28 -5.94 13.25 -2.31
CA TYR A 28 -6.72 14.30 -2.96
C TYR A 28 -8.23 14.02 -2.98
N PHE A 29 -8.68 12.93 -2.34
CA PHE A 29 -10.10 12.58 -2.27
C PHE A 29 -10.87 13.60 -1.43
N ASP A 30 -12.07 13.95 -1.90
CA ASP A 30 -13.00 14.79 -1.16
C ASP A 30 -13.70 13.98 -0.05
N ASP A 31 -14.28 14.67 0.93
CA ASP A 31 -15.00 14.05 2.04
C ASP A 31 -16.19 13.20 1.56
N SER A 32 -16.88 13.63 0.49
CA SER A 32 -18.00 12.87 -0.10
C SER A 32 -17.54 11.52 -0.65
N GLN A 33 -16.46 11.52 -1.42
CA GLN A 33 -15.87 10.32 -2.00
C GLN A 33 -15.34 9.38 -0.91
N CYS A 34 -14.85 9.94 0.21
CA CYS A 34 -14.46 9.16 1.38
C CYS A 34 -15.67 8.48 2.06
N GLN A 35 -16.84 9.14 2.11
CA GLN A 35 -18.05 8.50 2.62
C GLN A 35 -18.56 7.41 1.68
N ASP A 36 -18.58 7.66 0.36
CA ASP A 36 -18.95 6.65 -0.63
C ASP A 36 -18.05 5.39 -0.52
N THR A 37 -16.77 5.60 -0.21
CA THR A 37 -15.81 4.50 0.01
C THR A 37 -16.11 3.72 1.29
N LYS A 38 -16.50 4.40 2.38
CA LYS A 38 -16.96 3.76 3.62
C LYS A 38 -18.23 2.94 3.38
N ASP A 39 -19.20 3.52 2.70
CA ASP A 39 -20.47 2.87 2.39
C ASP A 39 -20.26 1.64 1.51
N THR A 40 -19.34 1.72 0.55
CA THR A 40 -18.92 0.56 -0.26
C THR A 40 -18.28 -0.54 0.60
N GLY A 41 -17.57 -0.18 1.66
CA GLY A 41 -17.07 -1.12 2.67
C GLY A 41 -18.19 -1.82 3.44
N VAL A 42 -19.22 -1.07 3.84
CA VAL A 42 -20.41 -1.63 4.53
C VAL A 42 -21.17 -2.59 3.62
N ILE A 43 -21.33 -2.26 2.34
CA ILE A 43 -21.96 -3.14 1.33
C ILE A 43 -21.15 -4.44 1.14
N ALA A 44 -19.82 -4.38 1.33
CA ALA A 44 -18.95 -5.55 1.30
C ALA A 44 -18.94 -6.35 2.62
N ASP A 45 -19.81 -5.98 3.58
CA ASP A 45 -19.90 -6.58 4.92
C ASP A 45 -18.54 -6.55 5.64
N LEU A 46 -17.89 -5.39 5.52
CA LEU A 46 -16.67 -5.02 6.24
C LEU A 46 -16.95 -3.79 7.11
N ASN A 47 -16.57 -3.86 8.38
CA ASN A 47 -16.56 -2.72 9.28
C ASN A 47 -15.31 -1.87 9.03
N VAL A 48 -15.50 -0.71 8.40
CA VAL A 48 -14.42 0.24 8.08
C VAL A 48 -14.09 1.05 9.32
N MET A 49 -12.99 0.70 10.01
CA MET A 49 -12.58 1.38 11.23
C MET A 49 -12.10 2.80 10.95
N HIS A 50 -11.17 2.93 10.01
CA HIS A 50 -10.60 4.20 9.60
C HIS A 50 -10.26 4.17 8.10
N ILE A 51 -10.46 5.30 7.45
CA ILE A 51 -9.86 5.59 6.15
C ILE A 51 -8.52 6.29 6.39
N ILE A 52 -7.47 5.82 5.72
CA ILE A 52 -6.11 6.36 5.84
C ILE A 52 -5.65 6.88 4.47
N ASN A 53 -4.91 7.97 4.44
CA ASN A 53 -4.30 8.45 3.21
C ASN A 53 -3.21 7.49 2.76
N GLU A 54 -3.23 7.10 1.48
CA GLU A 54 -2.22 6.24 0.86
C GLU A 54 -0.75 6.65 1.14
N PRO A 55 -0.32 7.93 1.00
CA PRO A 55 1.08 8.28 1.26
C PRO A 55 1.47 8.08 2.73
N ILE A 56 0.52 8.22 3.66
CA ILE A 56 0.75 7.96 5.08
C ILE A 56 0.87 6.46 5.32
N ALA A 57 -0.04 5.66 4.75
CA ALA A 57 0.01 4.20 4.83
C ALA A 57 1.33 3.64 4.27
N ALA A 58 1.80 4.17 3.13
CA ALA A 58 3.08 3.80 2.53
C ALA A 58 4.27 4.15 3.45
N SER A 59 4.24 5.31 4.08
CA SER A 59 5.28 5.75 5.02
C SER A 59 5.33 4.87 6.27
N ILE A 60 4.16 4.50 6.81
CA ILE A 60 4.04 3.57 7.94
C ILE A 60 4.60 2.20 7.55
N ALA A 61 4.20 1.67 6.38
CA ALA A 61 4.70 0.38 5.91
C ALA A 61 6.23 0.37 5.76
N TYR A 62 6.82 1.41 5.19
CA TYR A 62 8.27 1.54 5.06
C TYR A 62 8.97 1.59 6.43
N PHE A 63 8.42 2.36 7.37
CA PHE A 63 8.96 2.47 8.71
C PHE A 63 9.00 1.11 9.42
N TYR A 64 7.90 0.36 9.39
CA TYR A 64 7.81 -0.97 10.02
C TYR A 64 8.60 -2.06 9.29
N LEU A 65 8.71 -1.97 7.97
CA LEU A 65 9.44 -2.96 7.18
C LEU A 65 10.96 -2.83 7.34
N SER A 66 11.46 -1.64 7.67
CA SER A 66 12.89 -1.48 7.94
C SER A 66 13.26 -2.28 9.20
N PRO A 67 14.17 -3.27 9.11
CA PRO A 67 14.57 -4.06 10.28
C PRO A 67 15.14 -3.09 11.32
N SER A 68 14.84 -3.32 12.60
CA SER A 68 15.21 -2.47 13.74
C SER A 68 16.69 -2.08 13.73
N SER A 69 17.02 -1.05 12.96
CA SER A 69 18.33 -0.45 12.95
C SER A 69 18.26 0.64 13.99
N SER A 70 18.61 0.27 15.21
CA SER A 70 19.45 1.16 16.01
C SER A 70 20.45 1.82 15.05
N THR A 71 20.33 3.14 14.89
CA THR A 71 20.85 4.00 13.81
C THR A 71 19.92 4.25 12.62
N PHE A 72 19.02 5.22 12.79
CA PHE A 72 18.58 6.12 11.71
C PHE A 72 19.82 6.71 11.04
N LYS A 73 20.34 6.03 10.02
CA LYS A 73 21.46 6.53 9.22
C LYS A 73 20.96 7.74 8.46
N ARG A 74 21.26 8.93 9.00
CA ARG A 74 21.09 10.22 8.35
C ARG A 74 21.52 10.10 6.89
N TRP A 75 20.56 10.29 6.01
CA TRP A 75 20.76 10.21 4.57
C TRP A 75 21.94 11.11 4.17
N ASN A 76 22.99 10.50 3.61
CA ASN A 76 24.18 11.20 3.15
C ASN A 76 24.31 10.99 1.63
N PRO A 77 24.11 12.04 0.82
CA PRO A 77 24.10 11.93 -0.64
C PRO A 77 25.43 11.43 -1.23
N ALA A 78 26.55 11.57 -0.51
CA ALA A 78 27.87 11.14 -0.98
C ALA A 78 28.09 9.61 -0.99
N LYS A 79 27.28 8.83 -0.26
CA LYS A 79 27.42 7.35 -0.19
C LYS A 79 26.68 6.59 -1.30
N ARG A 80 25.94 7.28 -2.17
CA ARG A 80 25.06 6.68 -3.20
C ARG A 80 25.83 5.82 -4.21
N LYS A 81 26.92 6.36 -4.78
CA LYS A 81 27.70 5.67 -5.83
C LYS A 81 28.40 4.39 -5.39
N LYS A 82 28.64 4.22 -4.08
CA LYS A 82 29.39 3.07 -3.54
C LYS A 82 28.49 1.86 -3.23
N ILE A 83 27.18 2.08 -3.07
CA ILE A 83 26.20 1.00 -2.81
C ILE A 83 25.71 0.42 -4.13
N GLU A 84 25.54 1.27 -5.16
CA GLU A 84 25.11 0.86 -6.50
C GLU A 84 26.13 -0.07 -7.17
N ASN A 85 27.42 0.26 -7.10
CA ASN A 85 28.50 -0.56 -7.66
C ASN A 85 28.81 -1.87 -6.90
N LYS A 86 28.29 -2.07 -5.68
CA LYS A 86 28.56 -3.29 -4.88
C LYS A 86 27.44 -4.34 -5.00
N ASN A 87 26.34 -4.00 -5.66
CA ASN A 87 25.14 -4.83 -5.78
C ASN A 87 25.02 -5.58 -7.11
N GLU A 88 26.02 -5.49 -8.00
CA GLU A 88 26.01 -6.21 -9.29
C GLU A 88 26.03 -7.74 -9.17
N GLY A 89 26.22 -8.30 -7.96
CA GLY A 89 26.26 -9.74 -7.70
C GLY A 89 25.13 -10.33 -6.84
N LYS A 90 24.16 -9.54 -6.36
CA LYS A 90 23.10 -10.04 -5.45
C LYS A 90 21.73 -10.07 -6.13
N LYS A 91 21.42 -11.19 -6.79
CA LYS A 91 20.12 -11.55 -7.40
C LYS A 91 18.93 -11.69 -6.41
N ILE A 92 18.97 -11.04 -5.23
CA ILE A 92 18.01 -11.29 -4.12
C ILE A 92 17.06 -10.10 -3.86
N SER A 93 16.96 -9.11 -4.74
CA SER A 93 15.98 -8.03 -4.51
C SER A 93 15.32 -7.48 -5.77
N PHE A 94 15.05 -8.33 -6.75
CA PHE A 94 14.20 -7.94 -7.89
C PHE A 94 12.71 -8.13 -7.59
N PHE A 95 12.36 -9.01 -6.64
CA PHE A 95 10.96 -9.25 -6.25
C PHE A 95 10.36 -8.08 -5.44
N PHE A 96 11.20 -7.37 -4.67
CA PHE A 96 10.75 -6.27 -3.81
C PHE A 96 10.58 -4.94 -4.58
N PHE A 97 11.34 -4.76 -5.67
CA PHE A 97 11.21 -3.60 -6.54
C PHE A 97 9.95 -3.67 -7.42
N PHE A 98 9.43 -4.88 -7.67
CA PHE A 98 8.20 -5.08 -8.43
C PHE A 98 6.96 -4.59 -7.64
N PHE A 99 6.97 -4.71 -6.31
CA PHE A 99 5.85 -4.26 -5.48
C PHE A 99 5.78 -2.72 -5.40
N LEU A 100 6.95 -2.06 -5.31
CA LEU A 100 7.02 -0.60 -5.34
C LEU A 100 6.66 -0.03 -6.73
N PHE A 101 7.00 -0.74 -7.81
CA PHE A 101 6.56 -0.37 -9.17
C PHE A 101 5.05 -0.62 -9.38
N SER A 102 4.47 -1.61 -8.70
CA SER A 102 3.02 -1.86 -8.74
C SER A 102 2.21 -0.76 -8.08
N VAL A 103 2.70 -0.17 -6.97
CA VAL A 103 2.05 0.99 -6.33
C VAL A 103 2.08 2.22 -7.24
N ILE A 104 3.16 2.44 -8.00
CA ILE A 104 3.22 3.54 -8.99
C ILE A 104 2.33 3.24 -10.22
N ARG A 105 2.18 1.97 -10.62
CA ARG A 105 1.25 1.54 -11.68
C ARG A 105 -0.23 1.63 -11.28
N MET A 106 -0.54 1.62 -9.98
CA MET A 106 -1.91 1.78 -9.48
C MET A 106 -2.45 3.20 -9.77
N ASN A 107 -1.55 4.19 -9.82
CA ASN A 107 -1.86 5.57 -10.22
C ASN A 107 -2.22 5.72 -11.73
N GLN A 108 -2.02 4.69 -12.55
CA GLN A 108 -2.53 4.66 -13.94
C GLN A 108 -3.89 3.96 -14.06
N VAL A 109 -4.31 3.16 -13.07
CA VAL A 109 -5.63 2.52 -13.08
C VAL A 109 -6.73 3.52 -12.70
N GLU A 110 -6.41 4.58 -11.96
CA GLU A 110 -7.37 5.67 -11.66
C GLU A 110 -7.79 6.46 -12.92
N ARG A 111 -6.96 6.49 -13.98
CA ARG A 111 -7.39 7.04 -15.28
C ARG A 111 -8.43 6.19 -16.01
N CYS A 112 -8.62 4.93 -15.61
CA CYS A 112 -9.67 4.07 -16.17
C CYS A 112 -11.00 4.19 -15.41
N ILE A 113 -11.02 4.78 -14.21
CA ILE A 113 -12.25 4.97 -13.42
C ILE A 113 -12.82 6.39 -13.60
N TYR A 114 -11.99 7.39 -13.95
CA TYR A 114 -12.41 8.78 -14.18
C TYR A 114 -12.53 9.19 -15.66
N LYS A 115 -12.66 8.23 -16.58
CA LYS A 115 -12.89 8.54 -18.00
C LYS A 115 -14.22 7.96 -18.48
N GLU A 116 -15.28 8.62 -18.02
CA GLU A 116 -16.54 8.77 -18.77
C GLU A 116 -17.00 10.22 -18.64
#